data_AF-A0A7C3SV92-F1
#
_entry.id   AF-A0A7C3SV92-F1
#
_cell.length_a   1.000
_cell.length_b   1.000
_cell.length_c   1.000
_cell.angle_alpha   90.00
_cell.angle_beta   90.00
_cell.angle_gamma   90.00
#
_symmetry.space_group_name_H-M   'P 1'
#
loop_
_entity.id
_entity.type
_entity.pdbx_description
1 polymer ?
#
loop_
_entity_poly.entity_id
_entity_poly.type
_entity_poly.pdbx_seq_one_letter_code
_entity_poly.pdbx_strand_id
1 'polypeptide(L)'
;TKAVLYSVDYSNAVEANYRNNGPHERLKLFQTSIYELPFKKGSFDKVICLGVLQHTPDFKASVQALVEMVKPGGELIIDFYPIKNIFTKVHSKYILRPILKRVKHDSLMSLIRKNIGALISIYKFNRRIGLGVLNRFVPICDIERTLPAGMSKELLREWIILDTFDMFSPAYDQPQRLSTVAKWVKEFGMIDVDAVWVKYHGNLEAPTVRAKKPLK
;
A
#
# COMPACT_ATOMS: atom_id res chain seq x y z
N THR A 1 -19.51 -14.45 -3.04
CA THR A 1 -19.52 -14.77 -1.59
C THR A 1 -20.78 -14.19 -0.95
N LYS A 2 -21.29 -14.80 0.13
CA LYS A 2 -22.43 -14.32 0.95
C LYS A 2 -21.99 -13.55 2.21
N ALA A 3 -20.70 -13.18 2.31
CA ALA A 3 -20.16 -12.49 3.49
C ALA A 3 -20.77 -11.09 3.72
N VAL A 4 -20.79 -10.68 4.99
CA VAL A 4 -20.99 -9.29 5.40
C VAL A 4 -19.61 -8.64 5.49
N LEU A 5 -19.41 -7.56 4.75
CA LEU A 5 -18.15 -6.82 4.67
C LEU A 5 -18.18 -5.60 5.59
N TYR A 6 -17.18 -5.54 6.47
CA TYR A 6 -16.86 -4.36 7.26
C TYR A 6 -15.61 -3.75 6.65
N SER A 7 -15.73 -2.57 6.06
CA SER A 7 -14.62 -1.85 5.43
C SER A 7 -14.29 -0.62 6.26
N VAL A 8 -13.00 -0.44 6.52
CA VAL A 8 -12.47 0.61 7.38
C VAL A 8 -11.41 1.39 6.61
N ASP A 9 -11.47 2.72 6.68
CA ASP A 9 -10.40 3.60 6.22
C ASP A 9 -10.31 4.81 7.17
N TYR A 10 -9.14 5.41 7.34
CA TYR A 10 -8.99 6.61 8.15
C TYR A 10 -9.46 7.87 7.40
N SER A 11 -9.34 7.85 6.08
CA SER A 11 -9.60 8.99 5.20
C SER A 11 -11.06 9.10 4.75
N ASN A 12 -11.35 10.16 4.00
CA ASN A 12 -12.64 10.34 3.32
C ASN A 12 -12.85 9.35 2.15
N ALA A 13 -11.94 8.40 1.90
CA ALA A 13 -12.17 7.29 0.98
C ALA A 13 -13.43 6.48 1.34
N VAL A 14 -13.84 6.50 2.61
CA VAL A 14 -15.12 5.94 3.08
C VAL A 14 -16.31 6.55 2.36
N GLU A 15 -16.33 7.87 2.14
CA GLU A 15 -17.41 8.57 1.43
C GLU A 15 -17.43 8.21 -0.06
N ALA A 16 -16.25 8.11 -0.69
CA ALA A 16 -16.13 7.65 -2.07
C ALA A 16 -16.64 6.21 -2.22
N ASN A 17 -16.28 5.32 -1.29
CA ASN A 17 -16.78 3.95 -1.27
C ASN A 17 -18.30 3.91 -1.09
N TYR A 18 -18.86 4.71 -0.18
CA TYR A 18 -20.30 4.80 0.02
C TYR A 18 -21.03 5.25 -1.25
N ARG A 19 -20.53 6.27 -1.94
CA ARG A 19 -21.14 6.74 -3.21
C ARG A 19 -21.11 5.68 -4.31
N ASN A 20 -20.05 4.88 -4.38
CA ASN A 20 -19.86 3.89 -5.44
C ASN A 20 -20.56 2.55 -5.16
N ASN A 21 -20.70 2.17 -3.88
CA ASN A 21 -21.10 0.82 -3.48
C ASN A 21 -22.23 0.78 -2.43
N GLY A 22 -22.64 1.94 -1.90
CA GLY A 22 -23.66 2.05 -0.87
C GLY A 22 -24.98 2.64 -1.38
N PRO A 23 -26.05 2.58 -0.56
CA PRO A 23 -26.20 1.70 0.61
C PRO A 23 -26.39 0.24 0.19
N HIS A 24 -25.77 -0.70 0.90
CA HIS A 24 -25.91 -2.14 0.65
C HIS A 24 -26.01 -2.92 1.97
N GLU A 25 -26.96 -3.84 2.09
CA GLU A 25 -27.29 -4.51 3.37
C GLU A 25 -26.07 -5.19 4.02
N ARG A 26 -25.22 -5.82 3.18
CA ARG A 26 -24.00 -6.55 3.56
C ARG A 26 -22.73 -5.70 3.59
N LEU A 27 -22.80 -4.37 3.37
CA LEU A 27 -21.64 -3.49 3.42
C LEU A 27 -21.79 -2.53 4.60
N LYS A 28 -20.82 -2.56 5.53
CA LYS A 28 -20.72 -1.66 6.66
C LYS A 28 -19.42 -0.87 6.52
N LEU A 29 -19.53 0.45 6.48
CA LEU A 29 -18.39 1.35 6.30
C LEU A 29 -18.09 2.09 7.60
N PHE A 30 -16.82 2.20 7.95
CA PHE A 30 -16.35 2.90 9.15
C PHE A 30 -15.18 3.80 8.78
N GLN A 31 -15.27 5.07 9.18
CA GLN A 31 -14.13 5.98 9.14
C GLN A 31 -13.46 6.00 10.51
N THR A 32 -12.33 5.29 10.65
CA THR A 32 -11.60 5.22 11.93
C THR A 32 -10.13 4.83 11.71
N SER A 33 -9.33 5.05 12.75
CA SER A 33 -7.96 4.57 12.83
C SER A 33 -7.92 3.05 13.00
N ILE A 34 -6.91 2.40 12.40
CA ILE A 34 -6.61 0.98 12.62
C ILE A 34 -6.28 0.66 14.09
N TYR A 35 -5.86 1.66 14.86
CA TYR A 35 -5.57 1.52 16.29
C TYR A 35 -6.82 1.63 17.18
N GLU A 36 -7.95 2.08 16.62
CA GLU A 36 -9.18 2.40 17.34
C GLU A 36 -10.38 1.71 16.66
N LEU A 37 -10.17 0.47 16.20
CA LEU A 37 -11.22 -0.32 15.55
C LEU A 37 -12.39 -0.56 16.52
N PRO A 38 -13.62 -0.12 16.19
CA PRO A 38 -14.77 -0.12 17.10
C PRO A 38 -15.44 -1.50 17.15
N PHE A 39 -14.65 -2.57 17.14
CA PHE A 39 -15.13 -3.94 17.10
C PHE A 39 -14.63 -4.71 18.31
N LYS A 40 -15.45 -5.66 18.76
CA LYS A 40 -14.99 -6.63 19.75
C LYS A 40 -13.83 -7.44 19.15
N LYS A 41 -12.75 -7.64 19.91
CA LYS A 41 -11.64 -8.52 19.51
C LYS A 41 -12.17 -9.91 19.14
N GLY A 42 -11.62 -10.51 18.09
CA GLY A 42 -12.05 -11.81 17.59
C GLY A 42 -13.46 -11.82 17.01
N SER A 43 -13.82 -10.83 16.19
CA SER A 43 -15.15 -10.72 15.58
C SER A 43 -15.20 -11.11 14.10
N PHE A 44 -14.05 -11.30 13.43
CA PHE A 44 -14.03 -11.53 11.99
C PHE A 44 -13.44 -12.88 11.60
N ASP A 45 -14.16 -13.58 10.72
CA ASP A 45 -13.72 -14.87 10.16
C ASP A 45 -12.54 -14.69 9.19
N LYS A 46 -12.48 -13.52 8.53
CA LYS A 46 -11.39 -13.07 7.66
C LYS A 46 -11.06 -11.61 7.97
N VAL A 47 -9.79 -11.30 8.16
CA VAL A 47 -9.28 -9.92 8.24
C VAL A 47 -8.31 -9.72 7.07
N ILE A 48 -8.60 -8.74 6.22
CA ILE A 48 -7.84 -8.45 5.01
C ILE A 48 -7.35 -7.00 5.07
N CYS A 49 -6.06 -6.77 4.87
CA CYS A 49 -5.48 -5.42 4.82
C CYS A 49 -4.43 -5.33 3.71
N LEU A 50 -4.76 -4.63 2.63
CA LEU A 50 -3.94 -4.56 1.42
C LEU A 50 -3.55 -3.10 1.13
N GLY A 51 -2.27 -2.82 0.97
CA GLY A 51 -1.73 -1.53 0.57
C GLY A 51 -1.75 -0.47 1.67
N VAL A 52 -1.97 -0.83 2.94
CA VAL A 52 -2.19 0.15 4.03
C VAL A 52 -1.03 0.23 5.02
N LEU A 53 -0.48 -0.90 5.46
CA LEU A 53 0.35 -0.98 6.68
C LEU A 53 1.60 -0.09 6.63
N GLN A 54 2.22 0.07 5.47
CA GLN A 54 3.40 0.93 5.29
C GLN A 54 3.14 2.43 5.54
N HIS A 55 1.88 2.86 5.51
CA HIS A 55 1.47 4.25 5.72
C HIS A 55 1.08 4.54 7.16
N THR A 56 1.23 3.57 8.06
CA THR A 56 0.89 3.73 9.48
C THR A 56 2.08 4.28 10.28
N PRO A 57 1.82 5.01 11.40
CA PRO A 57 2.85 5.48 12.32
C PRO A 57 3.69 4.35 12.93
N ASP A 58 3.03 3.25 13.32
CA ASP A 58 3.65 2.04 13.86
C ASP A 58 3.11 0.82 13.11
N PHE A 59 3.96 0.25 12.25
CA PHE A 59 3.62 -0.91 11.43
C PHE A 59 3.31 -2.13 12.30
N LYS A 60 4.14 -2.42 13.31
CA LYS A 60 4.01 -3.64 14.12
C LYS A 60 2.74 -3.58 14.96
N ALA A 61 2.44 -2.43 15.56
CA ALA A 61 1.18 -2.21 16.28
C ALA A 61 -0.04 -2.32 15.34
N SER A 62 0.06 -1.87 14.09
CA SER A 62 -1.01 -2.03 13.10
C SER A 62 -1.28 -3.49 12.77
N VAL A 63 -0.22 -4.29 12.60
CA VAL A 63 -0.35 -5.75 12.42
C VAL A 63 -1.01 -6.39 13.64
N GLN A 64 -0.61 -5.98 14.86
CA GLN A 64 -1.22 -6.48 16.09
C GLN A 64 -2.72 -6.19 16.16
N ALA A 65 -3.13 -4.95 15.89
CA ALA A 65 -4.53 -4.54 15.90
C ALA A 65 -5.38 -5.40 14.95
N LEU A 66 -4.87 -5.73 13.76
CA LEU A 66 -5.54 -6.64 12.83
C LEU A 66 -5.63 -8.07 13.35
N VAL A 67 -4.55 -8.62 13.92
CA VAL A 67 -4.53 -9.97 14.51
C VAL A 67 -5.56 -10.10 15.64
N GLU A 68 -5.73 -9.04 16.45
CA GLU A 68 -6.70 -9.03 17.53
C GLU A 68 -8.15 -9.14 17.03
N MET A 69 -8.44 -8.67 15.82
CA MET A 69 -9.76 -8.73 15.21
C MET A 69 -10.14 -10.11 14.66
N VAL A 70 -9.16 -10.97 14.36
CA VAL A 70 -9.38 -12.32 13.83
C VAL A 70 -10.03 -13.20 14.90
N LYS A 71 -11.14 -13.87 14.57
CA LYS A 71 -11.78 -14.90 15.41
C LYS A 71 -10.86 -16.11 15.63
N PRO A 72 -11.02 -16.89 16.72
CA PRO A 72 -10.46 -18.24 16.78
C PRO A 72 -10.86 -19.06 15.54
N GLY A 73 -9.91 -19.72 14.89
CA GLY A 73 -10.10 -20.41 13.61
C GLY A 73 -10.19 -19.51 12.37
N GLY A 74 -10.21 -18.19 12.54
CA GLY A 74 -10.24 -17.21 11.45
C GLY A 74 -8.89 -17.03 10.77
N GLU A 75 -8.87 -16.25 9.68
CA GLU A 75 -7.67 -16.00 8.88
C GLU A 75 -7.34 -14.50 8.77
N LEU A 76 -6.05 -14.19 8.79
CA LEU A 76 -5.47 -12.89 8.44
C LEU A 76 -4.83 -12.98 7.06
N ILE A 77 -5.05 -11.98 6.20
CA ILE A 77 -4.33 -11.77 4.95
C ILE A 77 -3.86 -10.31 4.89
N ILE A 78 -2.54 -10.09 4.84
CA ILE A 78 -1.97 -8.75 4.74
C ILE A 78 -0.89 -8.67 3.67
N ASP A 79 -0.79 -7.53 3.00
CA ASP A 79 0.35 -7.16 2.17
C ASP A 79 0.95 -5.81 2.61
N PHE A 80 2.10 -5.45 2.03
CA PHE A 80 2.80 -4.22 2.37
C PHE A 80 3.91 -3.90 1.37
N TYR A 81 4.50 -2.71 1.47
CA TYR A 81 5.70 -2.38 0.70
C TYR A 81 6.92 -3.15 1.21
N PRO A 82 7.65 -3.90 0.35
CA PRO A 82 8.75 -4.73 0.79
C PRO A 82 10.08 -3.98 0.92
N ILE A 83 10.92 -4.44 1.85
CA ILE A 83 12.39 -4.34 1.75
C ILE A 83 12.91 -5.60 1.08
N LYS A 84 13.27 -5.52 -0.21
CA LYS A 84 13.82 -6.67 -0.98
C LYS A 84 15.32 -6.87 -0.73
N ASN A 85 16.07 -5.78 -0.62
CA ASN A 85 17.52 -5.79 -0.44
C ASN A 85 18.02 -4.46 0.16
N ILE A 86 19.32 -4.35 0.41
CA ILE A 86 19.94 -3.15 0.98
C ILE A 86 19.74 -1.90 0.11
N PHE A 87 19.58 -2.08 -1.20
CA PHE A 87 19.36 -0.98 -2.15
C PHE A 87 17.91 -0.52 -2.23
N THR A 88 16.96 -1.16 -1.53
CA THR A 88 15.53 -0.79 -1.62
C THR A 88 15.30 0.67 -1.24
N LYS A 89 16.05 1.18 -0.25
CA LYS A 89 15.95 2.59 0.19
C LYS A 89 16.86 3.55 -0.57
N VAL A 90 17.71 3.05 -1.47
CA VAL A 90 18.54 3.89 -2.36
C VAL A 90 17.68 4.30 -3.56
N HIS A 91 16.92 5.38 -3.39
CA HIS A 91 15.94 5.85 -4.37
C HIS A 91 15.62 7.34 -4.14
N SER A 92 15.28 8.08 -5.21
CA SER A 92 14.86 9.49 -5.16
C SER A 92 13.76 9.74 -4.12
N LYS A 93 12.78 8.84 -4.09
CA LYS A 93 11.74 8.72 -3.05
C LYS A 93 12.28 9.01 -1.64
N TYR A 94 13.23 8.22 -1.14
CA TYR A 94 13.68 8.35 0.25
C TYR A 94 14.60 9.55 0.48
N ILE A 95 15.26 10.05 -0.58
CA ILE A 95 16.06 11.29 -0.54
C ILE A 95 15.17 12.52 -0.40
N LEU A 96 14.07 12.58 -1.16
CA LEU A 96 13.23 13.77 -1.27
C LEU A 96 12.06 13.79 -0.27
N ARG A 97 11.57 12.62 0.18
CA ARG A 97 10.46 12.51 1.13
C ARG A 97 10.63 13.31 2.43
N PRO A 98 11.82 13.42 3.07
CA PRO A 98 12.00 14.24 4.27
C PRO A 98 11.55 15.70 4.10
N ILE A 99 11.61 16.22 2.87
CA ILE A 99 11.18 17.57 2.50
C ILE A 99 9.76 17.53 1.92
N LEU A 100 9.53 16.72 0.88
CA LEU A 100 8.30 16.76 0.08
C LEU A 100 7.05 16.35 0.86
N LYS A 101 7.16 15.47 1.86
CA LYS A 101 6.00 15.08 2.69
C LYS A 101 5.48 16.22 3.59
N ARG A 102 6.22 17.31 3.72
CA ARG A 102 5.85 18.51 4.50
C ARG A 102 5.26 19.61 3.62
N VAL A 103 5.30 19.44 2.30
CA VAL A 103 4.71 20.39 1.35
C VAL A 103 3.20 20.19 1.33
N LYS A 104 2.43 21.30 1.28
CA LYS A 104 0.98 21.23 1.14
C LYS A 104 0.60 20.42 -0.11
N HIS A 105 -0.42 19.57 0.01
CA HIS A 105 -0.85 18.67 -1.06
C HIS A 105 -1.08 19.39 -2.41
N ASP A 106 -1.79 20.51 -2.42
CA ASP A 106 -2.04 21.26 -3.66
C ASP A 106 -0.75 21.80 -4.30
N SER A 107 0.20 22.27 -3.48
CA SER A 107 1.49 22.75 -3.94
C SER A 107 2.36 21.61 -4.48
N LEU A 108 2.36 20.45 -3.82
CA LEU A 108 3.06 19.25 -4.29
C LEU A 108 2.48 18.76 -5.62
N MET A 109 1.15 18.68 -5.73
CA MET A 109 0.45 18.31 -6.95
C MET A 109 0.78 19.28 -8.09
N SER A 110 0.73 20.58 -7.83
CA SER A 110 1.11 21.61 -8.82
C SER A 110 2.58 21.47 -9.25
N LEU A 111 3.49 21.20 -8.32
CA LEU A 111 4.91 21.01 -8.62
C LEU A 111 5.12 19.79 -9.52
N ILE A 112 4.47 18.67 -9.22
CA ILE A 112 4.53 17.45 -10.03
C ILE A 112 3.99 17.74 -11.43
N ARG A 113 2.76 18.28 -11.55
CA ARG A 113 2.12 18.58 -12.85
C ARG A 113 2.98 19.51 -13.72
N LYS A 114 3.60 20.53 -13.13
CA LYS A 114 4.49 21.46 -13.84
C LYS A 114 5.71 20.78 -14.44
N ASN A 115 6.29 19.80 -13.73
CA ASN A 115 7.56 19.18 -14.11
C ASN A 115 7.41 17.82 -14.81
N ILE A 116 6.22 17.20 -14.80
CA ILE A 116 6.05 15.80 -15.21
C ILE A 116 6.46 15.54 -16.66
N GLY A 117 6.29 16.50 -17.57
CA GLY A 117 6.74 16.36 -18.96
C GLY A 117 8.25 16.14 -19.07
N ALA A 118 9.05 16.98 -18.40
CA ALA A 118 10.50 16.85 -18.39
C ALA A 118 10.95 15.55 -17.71
N LEU A 119 10.31 15.20 -16.59
CA LEU A 119 10.65 13.98 -15.84
C LEU A 119 10.39 12.70 -16.65
N ILE A 120 9.25 12.62 -17.36
CA ILE A 120 8.95 11.52 -18.28
C ILE A 120 10.00 11.45 -19.41
N SER A 121 10.38 12.60 -19.98
CA SER A 121 11.40 12.65 -21.03
C SER A 121 12.75 12.15 -20.54
N ILE A 122 13.19 12.56 -19.35
CA ILE A 122 14.43 12.07 -18.72
C ILE A 122 14.35 10.56 -18.49
N TYR A 123 13.25 10.06 -17.92
CA TYR A 123 13.05 8.63 -17.68
C TYR A 123 13.18 7.82 -18.98
N LYS A 124 12.51 8.26 -20.05
CA LYS A 124 12.54 7.60 -21.35
C LYS A 124 13.91 7.70 -22.02
N PHE A 125 14.58 8.85 -21.90
CA PHE A 125 15.92 9.06 -22.44
C PHE A 125 16.93 8.10 -21.79
N ASN A 126 16.97 8.03 -20.46
CA ASN A 126 17.83 7.11 -19.72
C ASN A 126 17.64 5.66 -20.17
N ARG A 127 16.39 5.23 -20.40
CA ARG A 127 16.11 3.88 -20.93
C ARG A 127 16.66 3.70 -22.33
N ARG A 128 16.41 4.67 -23.22
CA ARG A 128 16.84 4.62 -24.62
C ARG A 128 18.35 4.46 -24.77
N ILE A 129 19.14 5.06 -23.87
CA ILE A 129 20.62 4.98 -23.90
C ILE A 129 21.20 3.85 -23.03
N GLY A 130 20.37 2.94 -22.51
CA GLY A 130 20.82 1.81 -21.68
C GLY A 130 21.11 2.16 -20.20
N LEU A 131 20.88 3.40 -19.78
CA LEU A 131 21.06 3.88 -18.40
C LEU A 131 19.79 3.78 -17.54
N GLY A 132 18.91 2.82 -17.84
CA GLY A 132 17.63 2.66 -17.15
C GLY A 132 17.73 2.50 -15.63
N VAL A 133 18.84 1.98 -15.11
CA VAL A 133 19.11 1.88 -13.67
C VAL A 133 19.11 3.24 -12.96
N LEU A 134 19.47 4.31 -13.67
CA LEU A 134 19.47 5.67 -13.14
C LEU A 134 18.06 6.22 -12.91
N ASN A 135 17.02 5.61 -13.49
CA ASN A 135 15.64 6.04 -13.28
C ASN A 135 15.18 5.95 -11.83
N ARG A 136 15.85 5.14 -11.00
CA ARG A 136 15.64 5.13 -9.55
C ARG A 136 15.93 6.47 -8.86
N PHE A 137 16.64 7.37 -9.54
CA PHE A 137 16.96 8.72 -9.06
C PHE A 137 16.14 9.82 -9.76
N VAL A 138 15.34 9.47 -10.77
CA VAL A 138 14.35 10.40 -11.32
C VAL A 138 13.18 10.46 -10.32
N PRO A 139 12.72 11.65 -9.91
CA PRO A 139 11.68 11.81 -8.89
C PRO A 139 10.27 11.59 -9.45
N ILE A 140 10.03 10.45 -10.08
CA ILE A 140 8.71 10.00 -10.56
C ILE A 140 8.47 8.53 -10.20
N CYS A 141 7.21 8.09 -10.28
CA CYS A 141 6.89 6.68 -10.16
C CYS A 141 7.56 5.82 -11.25
N ASP A 142 7.67 4.52 -11.00
CA ASP A 142 8.30 3.58 -11.91
C ASP A 142 7.33 3.17 -13.04
N ILE A 143 7.41 3.87 -14.17
CA ILE A 143 6.45 3.78 -15.28
C ILE A 143 6.29 2.35 -15.82
N GLU A 144 7.37 1.69 -16.23
CA GLU A 144 7.29 0.42 -16.97
C GLU A 144 6.83 -0.76 -16.10
N ARG A 145 7.17 -0.74 -14.82
CA ARG A 145 6.87 -1.85 -13.91
C ARG A 145 5.49 -1.73 -13.29
N THR A 146 5.06 -0.51 -12.98
CA THR A 146 3.85 -0.30 -12.16
C THR A 146 2.61 0.02 -12.98
N LEU A 147 2.75 0.60 -14.17
CA LEU A 147 1.61 1.07 -14.95
C LEU A 147 1.21 0.08 -16.05
N PRO A 148 -0.10 -0.19 -16.23
CA PRO A 148 -0.59 -1.05 -17.30
C PRO A 148 -0.19 -0.58 -18.70
N ALA A 149 0.05 -1.53 -19.60
CA ALA A 149 0.22 -1.25 -21.02
C ALA A 149 -1.13 -0.92 -21.69
N GLY A 150 -1.09 -0.27 -22.87
CA GLY A 150 -2.29 -0.05 -23.70
C GLY A 150 -3.15 1.16 -23.31
N MET A 151 -2.71 2.00 -22.37
CA MET A 151 -3.41 3.25 -22.03
C MET A 151 -3.17 4.36 -23.07
N SER A 152 -4.11 5.30 -23.17
CA SER A 152 -3.90 6.55 -23.91
C SER A 152 -2.77 7.37 -23.28
N LYS A 153 -2.16 8.28 -24.05
CA LYS A 153 -1.05 9.11 -23.55
C LYS A 153 -1.49 10.01 -22.40
N GLU A 154 -2.73 10.49 -22.47
CA GLU A 154 -3.35 11.37 -21.48
C GLU A 154 -3.60 10.62 -20.17
N LEU A 155 -4.17 9.41 -20.26
CA LEU A 155 -4.44 8.58 -19.09
C LEU A 155 -3.14 8.12 -18.43
N LEU A 156 -2.15 7.68 -19.23
CA LEU A 156 -0.84 7.32 -18.73
C LEU A 156 -0.17 8.49 -18.01
N ARG A 157 -0.23 9.69 -18.59
CA ARG A 157 0.33 10.89 -17.95
C ARG A 157 -0.34 11.18 -16.62
N GLU A 158 -1.67 11.07 -16.54
CA GLU A 158 -2.41 11.30 -15.30
C GLU A 158 -2.06 10.27 -14.23
N TRP A 159 -1.95 8.98 -14.59
CA TRP A 159 -1.53 7.94 -13.65
C TRP A 159 -0.11 8.18 -13.12
N ILE A 160 0.81 8.61 -13.98
CA ILE A 160 2.17 8.97 -13.54
C ILE A 160 2.13 10.12 -12.53
N ILE A 161 1.27 11.12 -12.74
CA ILE A 161 1.11 12.24 -11.81
C ILE A 161 0.58 11.75 -10.45
N LEU A 162 -0.48 10.95 -10.46
CA LEU A 162 -1.13 10.43 -9.24
C LEU A 162 -0.19 9.50 -8.46
N ASP A 163 0.46 8.54 -9.12
CA ASP A 163 1.40 7.63 -8.46
C ASP A 163 2.65 8.35 -7.96
N THR A 164 3.12 9.38 -8.68
CA THR A 164 4.24 10.21 -8.21
C THR A 164 3.83 11.04 -6.99
N PHE A 165 2.58 11.51 -6.95
CA PHE A 165 2.04 12.20 -5.79
C PHE A 165 1.97 11.26 -4.58
N ASP A 166 1.39 10.07 -4.72
CA ASP A 166 1.31 9.04 -3.67
C ASP A 166 2.69 8.54 -3.23
N MET A 167 3.70 8.63 -4.08
CA MET A 167 5.08 8.34 -3.68
C MET A 167 5.62 9.33 -2.64
N PHE A 168 5.18 10.59 -2.65
CA PHE A 168 5.73 11.68 -1.84
C PHE A 168 4.79 12.23 -0.77
N SER A 169 3.48 12.21 -1.00
CA SER A 169 2.47 12.83 -0.14
C SER A 169 2.24 12.14 1.21
N PRO A 170 2.32 10.79 1.35
CA PRO A 170 1.98 10.15 2.62
C PRO A 170 2.89 10.60 3.77
N ALA A 171 2.35 10.76 4.97
CA ALA A 171 3.13 11.13 6.15
C ALA A 171 4.17 10.05 6.52
N TYR A 172 3.80 8.77 6.33
CA TYR A 172 4.61 7.60 6.62
C TYR A 172 4.80 6.74 5.37
N ASP A 173 6.00 6.15 5.26
CA ASP A 173 6.33 5.13 4.26
C ASP A 173 7.39 4.20 4.87
N GLN A 174 6.89 3.08 5.42
CA GLN A 174 7.65 2.16 6.24
C GLN A 174 7.66 0.77 5.60
N PRO A 175 8.46 0.54 4.55
CA PRO A 175 8.57 -0.79 3.97
C PRO A 175 9.15 -1.77 4.99
N GLN A 176 8.74 -3.04 4.91
CA GLN A 176 9.18 -4.11 5.82
C GLN A 176 9.70 -5.32 5.07
N ARG A 177 10.56 -6.11 5.72
CA ARG A 177 10.96 -7.43 5.19
C ARG A 177 9.83 -8.43 5.40
N LEU A 178 9.60 -9.31 4.43
CA LEU A 178 8.60 -10.36 4.52
C LEU A 178 8.80 -11.25 5.76
N SER A 179 10.04 -11.65 6.03
CA SER A 179 10.39 -12.44 7.21
C SER A 179 10.12 -11.72 8.54
N THR A 180 10.29 -10.40 8.58
CA THR A 180 10.01 -9.59 9.77
C THR A 180 8.52 -9.58 10.09
N VAL A 181 7.67 -9.35 9.10
CA VAL A 181 6.22 -9.34 9.31
C VAL A 181 5.71 -10.74 9.65
N ALA A 182 6.23 -11.78 8.99
CA ALA A 182 5.91 -13.17 9.34
C ALA A 182 6.29 -13.51 10.80
N LYS A 183 7.43 -13.01 11.29
CA LYS A 183 7.83 -13.16 12.70
C LYS A 183 6.85 -12.48 13.64
N TRP A 184 6.43 -11.24 13.36
CA TRP A 184 5.46 -10.54 14.20
C TRP A 184 4.10 -11.24 14.23
N VAL A 185 3.62 -11.73 13.09
CA VAL A 185 2.36 -12.48 13.02
C VAL A 185 2.41 -13.74 13.89
N LYS A 186 3.54 -14.48 13.87
CA LYS A 186 3.78 -15.61 14.80
C LYS A 186 3.84 -15.18 16.26
N GLU A 187 4.57 -14.09 16.54
CA GLU A 187 4.71 -13.51 17.88
C GLU A 187 3.34 -13.14 18.49
N PHE A 188 2.39 -12.69 17.66
CA PHE A 188 1.03 -12.38 18.07
C PHE A 188 0.09 -13.59 18.16
N GLY A 189 0.65 -14.81 18.16
CA GLY A 189 -0.09 -16.04 18.44
C GLY A 189 -0.84 -16.62 17.24
N MET A 190 -0.55 -16.16 16.02
CA MET A 190 -1.09 -16.77 14.81
C MET A 190 -0.26 -18.01 14.41
N ILE A 191 -0.95 -19.01 13.86
CA ILE A 191 -0.41 -20.29 13.38
C ILE A 191 -0.57 -20.39 11.86
N ASP A 192 -0.04 -21.46 11.25
CA ASP A 192 -0.08 -21.69 9.80
C ASP A 192 0.36 -20.45 8.99
N VAL A 193 1.44 -19.80 9.45
CA VAL A 193 1.92 -18.55 8.86
C VAL A 193 2.64 -18.83 7.55
N ASP A 194 1.94 -18.53 6.46
CA ASP A 194 2.43 -18.56 5.09
C ASP A 194 2.88 -17.16 4.67
N ALA A 195 4.13 -17.03 4.24
CA ALA A 195 4.76 -15.76 3.90
C ALA A 195 5.40 -15.87 2.52
N VAL A 196 4.70 -15.36 1.50
CA VAL A 196 5.01 -15.60 0.09
C VAL A 196 4.95 -14.33 -0.73
N TRP A 197 5.57 -14.37 -1.91
CA TRP A 197 5.40 -13.36 -2.94
C TRP A 197 4.25 -13.75 -3.85
N VAL A 198 3.17 -12.98 -3.84
CA VAL A 198 2.01 -13.22 -4.69
C VAL A 198 2.15 -12.39 -5.95
N LYS A 199 2.08 -13.05 -7.11
CA LYS A 199 2.04 -12.38 -8.42
C LYS A 199 0.63 -11.90 -8.72
N TYR A 200 0.51 -10.68 -9.24
CA TYR A 200 -0.75 -10.09 -9.67
C TYR A 200 -0.51 -9.21 -10.89
N HIS A 201 -1.55 -8.95 -11.69
CA HIS A 201 -1.48 -8.15 -12.93
C HIS A 201 -0.23 -8.43 -13.80
N GLY A 202 0.05 -9.71 -14.05
CA GLY A 202 1.22 -10.15 -14.82
C GLY A 202 2.48 -10.25 -13.98
N ASN A 203 3.29 -9.19 -13.98
CA ASN A 203 4.64 -9.18 -13.40
C ASN A 203 4.75 -8.42 -12.06
N LEU A 204 3.64 -7.91 -11.52
CA LEU A 204 3.66 -7.27 -10.21
C LEU A 204 3.69 -8.34 -9.12
N GLU A 205 4.39 -8.02 -8.03
CA GLU A 205 4.56 -8.92 -6.89
C GLU A 205 4.34 -8.13 -5.60
N ALA A 206 3.57 -8.70 -4.68
CA ALA A 206 3.36 -8.17 -3.34
C ALA A 206 3.83 -9.20 -2.29
N PRO A 207 4.62 -8.78 -1.28
CA PRO A 207 4.88 -9.64 -0.13
C PRO A 207 3.57 -9.83 0.63
N THR A 208 3.11 -11.06 0.77
CA THR A 208 1.84 -11.39 1.41
C THR A 208 2.10 -12.31 2.59
N VAL A 209 1.48 -11.99 3.73
CA VAL A 209 1.44 -12.89 4.89
C VAL A 209 0.00 -13.34 5.09
N ARG A 210 -0.21 -14.66 5.09
CA ARG A 210 -1.46 -15.33 5.45
C ARG A 210 -1.24 -16.14 6.71
N ALA A 211 -2.18 -16.11 7.64
CA ALA A 211 -2.07 -16.88 8.86
C ALA A 211 -3.44 -17.18 9.46
N LYS A 212 -3.52 -18.23 10.27
CA LYS A 212 -4.73 -18.59 11.00
C LYS A 212 -4.61 -18.29 12.48
N LYS A 213 -5.73 -17.97 13.12
CA LYS A 213 -5.77 -17.91 14.58
C LYS A 213 -6.13 -19.31 15.12
N PRO A 214 -5.45 -19.80 16.17
CA PRO A 214 -5.82 -21.06 16.82
C PRO A 214 -7.28 -21.09 17.23
N LEU A 215 -7.90 -22.28 17.27
CA LEU A 215 -9.30 -22.48 17.70
C LEU A 215 -9.52 -22.29 19.21
N LYS A 216 -8.42 -22.18 19.98
CA LYS A 216 -8.24 -22.59 21.38
C LYS A 216 -7.88 -24.06 21.51
#